data_AF-A0A9E1EET0-F1
#
_entry.id   AF-A0A9E1EET0-F1
#
_cell.length_a   1.000
_cell.length_b   1.000
_cell.length_c   1.000
_cell.angle_alpha   90.00
_cell.angle_beta   90.00
_cell.angle_gamma   90.00
#
_symmetry.space_group_name_H-M   'P 1'
#
loop_
_entity.id
_entity.type
_entity.pdbx_description
1 polymer ?
#
loop_
_entity_poly.entity_id
_entity_poly.type
_entity_poly.pdbx_seq_one_letter_code
_entity_poly.pdbx_strand_id
1 'polypeptide(L)'
;MAILIRPPERHFKKRKSETAQQVLERLEKYLSENTDEPVEMLCGFWKDQQDAITYQELREAVKAGYLDETVFRDWTQDYSVMMLEKMVPLWTASMETGALAQPIIEPLEFSFDTQTPGVLNWINTRGGNFVTSCTRDQRQAIAALLQKKVTEQYTIDELARLIRPCIGLTKDQAKATSRLYDHVKATLEKDHPRMKKESIRRKAMDTAVKYAEKQHRQRAFTIAQTEMAFSYNRGADEGVRQAMKANLLGVCAKKWCTSGDDQVCPTCAALDGTIIEMDQEFGFKGRVLFPGHKQLPPAHPRCGCAVEYIEISPPVF
;
A
#
# COMPACT_ATOMS: atom_id res chain seq x y z
N MET A 1 26.84 -39.51 9.35
CA MET A 1 25.55 -38.97 8.85
C MET A 1 25.86 -37.92 7.80
N ALA A 2 25.60 -38.22 6.53
CA ALA A 2 25.77 -37.25 5.45
C ALA A 2 24.56 -36.31 5.45
N ILE A 3 24.80 -35.01 5.62
CA ILE A 3 23.79 -33.97 5.45
C ILE A 3 23.47 -33.92 3.94
N LEU A 4 22.35 -34.52 3.54
CA LEU A 4 21.80 -34.37 2.19
C LEU A 4 21.33 -32.92 2.03
N ILE A 5 22.17 -32.10 1.39
CA ILE A 5 21.77 -30.79 0.88
C ILE A 5 20.74 -31.07 -0.22
N ARG A 6 19.45 -30.88 0.08
CA ARG A 6 18.41 -30.90 -0.95
C ARG A 6 18.68 -29.71 -1.89
N PRO A 7 18.78 -29.93 -3.21
CA PRO A 7 18.86 -28.82 -4.15
C PRO A 7 17.61 -27.93 -3.97
N PRO A 8 17.72 -26.60 -4.19
CA PRO A 8 16.54 -25.75 -4.23
C PRO A 8 15.55 -26.34 -5.25
N GLU A 9 14.28 -26.42 -4.88
CA GLU A 9 13.22 -26.88 -5.78
C GLU A 9 13.32 -26.08 -7.08
N ARG A 10 13.61 -26.78 -8.19
CA ARG A 10 13.59 -26.16 -9.52
C ARG A 10 12.14 -25.82 -9.82
N HIS A 11 11.75 -24.57 -9.58
CA HIS A 11 10.50 -24.03 -10.10
C HIS A 11 10.59 -24.05 -11.63
N PHE A 12 9.95 -25.04 -12.26
CA PHE A 12 9.80 -25.06 -13.71
C PHE A 12 8.92 -23.87 -14.11
N LYS A 13 9.45 -22.96 -14.93
CA LYS A 13 8.66 -21.87 -15.53
C LYS A 13 7.50 -22.49 -16.32
N LYS A 14 6.28 -22.37 -15.81
CA LYS A 14 5.09 -22.77 -16.56
C LYS A 14 4.96 -21.84 -17.76
N ARG A 15 4.83 -22.40 -18.97
CA ARG A 15 4.57 -21.62 -20.18
C ARG A 15 3.19 -20.96 -20.03
N LYS A 16 3.16 -19.62 -20.04
CA LYS A 16 1.91 -18.86 -19.95
C LYS A 16 1.16 -18.85 -21.28
N SER A 17 -0.16 -18.67 -21.21
CA SER A 17 -0.94 -18.28 -22.39
C SER A 17 -0.55 -16.87 -22.80
N GLU A 18 -0.69 -16.57 -24.10
CA GLU A 18 -0.45 -15.24 -24.65
C GLU A 18 -1.30 -14.17 -23.97
N THR A 19 -2.59 -14.48 -23.75
CA THR A 19 -3.55 -13.64 -23.01
C THR A 19 -3.13 -13.36 -21.57
N ALA A 20 -2.65 -14.37 -20.83
CA ALA A 20 -2.15 -14.18 -19.47
C ALA A 20 -0.91 -13.28 -19.43
N GLN A 21 -0.04 -13.37 -20.44
CA GLN A 21 1.11 -12.50 -20.57
C GLN A 21 0.70 -11.06 -20.90
N GLN A 22 -0.23 -10.87 -21.83
CA GLN A 22 -0.76 -9.55 -22.18
C GLN A 22 -1.40 -8.84 -20.98
N VAL A 23 -2.21 -9.54 -20.18
CA VAL A 23 -2.85 -8.96 -18.98
C VAL A 23 -1.79 -8.47 -17.97
N LEU A 24 -0.71 -9.22 -17.79
CA LEU A 24 0.36 -8.85 -16.87
C LEU A 24 1.18 -7.66 -17.39
N GLU A 25 1.54 -7.66 -18.68
CA GLU A 25 2.28 -6.56 -19.30
C GLU A 25 1.46 -5.26 -19.28
N ARG A 26 0.14 -5.34 -19.49
CA ARG A 26 -0.78 -4.19 -19.39
C ARG A 26 -0.84 -3.63 -17.97
N LEU A 27 -0.92 -4.49 -16.94
CA LEU A 27 -0.88 -4.05 -15.54
C LEU A 27 0.49 -3.47 -15.17
N GLU A 28 1.59 -4.12 -15.55
CA GLU A 28 2.94 -3.64 -15.24
C GLU A 28 3.19 -2.26 -15.85
N LYS A 29 2.86 -2.11 -17.14
CA LYS A 29 2.95 -0.83 -17.84
C LYS A 29 2.12 0.23 -17.12
N TYR A 30 0.85 -0.08 -16.82
CA TYR A 30 -0.02 0.83 -16.09
C TYR A 30 0.58 1.29 -14.76
N LEU A 31 1.04 0.35 -13.93
CA LEU A 31 1.64 0.67 -12.64
C LEU A 31 2.92 1.51 -12.80
N SER A 32 3.76 1.22 -13.80
CA SER A 32 4.98 1.99 -14.05
C SER A 32 4.71 3.43 -14.47
N GLU A 33 3.61 3.68 -15.19
CA GLU A 33 3.25 5.00 -15.71
C GLU A 33 2.40 5.83 -14.73
N ASN A 34 1.73 5.19 -13.76
CA ASN A 34 0.70 5.84 -12.92
C ASN A 34 0.98 5.81 -11.40
N THR A 35 2.16 5.37 -10.97
CA THR A 35 2.49 5.32 -9.52
C THR A 35 3.09 6.62 -8.99
N ASP A 36 3.80 7.40 -9.82
CA ASP A 36 4.58 8.55 -9.35
C ASP A 36 3.71 9.67 -8.76
N GLU A 37 2.61 10.04 -9.44
CA GLU A 37 1.69 11.08 -8.96
C GLU A 37 1.13 10.77 -7.55
N PRO A 38 0.52 9.59 -7.29
CA PRO A 38 0.07 9.26 -5.94
C PRO A 38 1.20 9.18 -4.91
N VAL A 39 2.44 8.86 -5.31
CA VAL A 39 3.60 8.89 -4.39
C VAL A 39 3.92 10.31 -3.95
N GLU A 40 4.03 11.24 -4.90
CA GLU A 40 4.30 12.65 -4.62
C GLU A 40 3.20 13.26 -3.76
N MET A 41 1.94 12.96 -4.10
CA MET A 41 0.77 13.40 -3.36
C MET A 41 0.77 12.92 -1.90
N LEU A 42 1.03 11.63 -1.64
CA LEU A 42 1.09 11.11 -0.27
C LEU A 42 2.26 11.70 0.54
N CYS A 43 3.42 11.88 -0.10
CA CYS A 43 4.56 12.53 0.56
C CYS A 43 4.26 13.99 0.91
N GLY A 44 3.63 14.74 0.00
CA GLY A 44 3.18 16.10 0.23
C GLY A 44 2.16 16.18 1.37
N PHE A 45 1.15 15.30 1.35
CA PHE A 45 0.12 15.23 2.38
C PHE A 45 0.71 15.03 3.79
N TRP A 46 1.64 14.08 3.97
CA TRP A 46 2.27 13.89 5.27
C TRP A 46 3.17 15.07 5.65
N LYS A 47 3.81 15.72 4.67
CA LYS A 47 4.59 16.93 4.91
C LYS A 47 3.71 18.08 5.42
N ASP A 48 2.53 18.25 4.85
CA ASP A 48 1.57 19.25 5.32
C ASP A 48 1.10 18.96 6.75
N GLN A 49 0.80 17.69 7.08
CA GLN A 49 0.48 17.30 8.46
C GLN A 49 1.64 17.54 9.44
N GLN A 50 2.88 17.32 8.99
CA GLN A 50 4.07 17.60 9.78
C GLN A 50 4.26 19.09 10.07
N ASP A 51 3.87 19.94 9.13
CA ASP A 51 4.03 21.40 9.23
C ASP A 51 2.87 22.05 9.98
N ALA A 52 1.67 21.47 9.90
CA ALA A 52 0.46 21.93 10.61
C ALA A 52 0.58 21.82 12.14
N ILE A 53 1.17 20.73 12.65
CA ILE A 53 1.37 20.59 14.10
C ILE A 53 2.51 21.50 14.57
N THR A 54 2.29 22.28 15.62
CA THR A 54 3.29 23.22 16.14
C THR A 54 4.33 22.53 17.01
N TYR A 55 5.49 23.18 17.18
CA TYR A 55 6.52 22.68 18.10
C TYR A 55 6.02 22.65 19.55
N GLN A 56 5.20 23.62 19.95
CA GLN A 56 4.64 23.70 21.29
C GLN A 56 3.70 22.51 21.57
N GLU A 57 2.80 22.18 20.65
CA GLU A 57 1.90 21.02 20.79
C GLU A 57 2.68 19.71 20.92
N LEU A 58 3.75 19.53 20.13
CA LEU A 58 4.61 18.35 20.25
C LEU A 58 5.32 18.26 21.60
N ARG A 59 5.78 19.40 22.16
CA ARG A 59 6.37 19.41 23.50
C ARG A 59 5.36 19.07 24.58
N GLU A 60 4.15 19.60 24.50
CA GLU A 60 3.08 19.30 25.46
C GLU A 60 2.65 17.83 25.34
N ALA A 61 2.55 17.28 24.13
CA ALA A 61 2.29 15.86 23.92
C ALA A 61 3.39 14.98 24.55
N VAL A 62 4.65 15.38 24.39
CA VAL A 62 5.77 14.70 25.06
C VAL A 62 5.65 14.82 26.58
N LYS A 63 5.32 15.99 27.13
CA LYS A 63 5.11 16.18 28.57
C LYS A 63 3.98 15.30 29.11
N ALA A 64 2.85 15.25 28.41
CA ALA A 64 1.67 14.46 28.77
C ALA A 64 1.86 12.96 28.54
N GLY A 65 2.73 12.56 27.61
CA GLY A 65 2.94 11.16 27.23
C GLY A 65 1.89 10.63 26.23
N TYR A 66 0.98 11.48 25.78
CA TYR A 66 -0.01 11.20 24.76
C TYR A 66 -0.22 12.44 23.87
N LEU A 67 -0.73 12.22 22.65
CA LEU A 67 -1.20 13.30 21.78
C LEU A 67 -2.71 13.40 21.91
N ASP A 68 -3.26 14.62 21.90
CA ASP A 68 -4.69 14.85 22.06
C ASP A 68 -5.51 14.13 20.96
N GLU A 69 -6.65 13.57 21.35
CA GLU A 69 -7.60 12.93 20.45
C GLU A 69 -8.15 13.88 19.38
N THR A 70 -8.20 15.18 19.66
CA THR A 70 -8.59 16.20 18.70
C THR A 70 -7.68 16.17 17.45
N VAL A 71 -6.36 16.06 17.63
CA VAL A 71 -5.40 15.98 16.53
C VAL A 71 -5.64 14.74 15.66
N PHE A 72 -5.95 13.59 16.27
CA PHE A 72 -6.24 12.37 15.50
C PHE A 72 -7.56 12.45 14.75
N ARG A 73 -8.55 13.17 15.28
CA ARG A 73 -9.80 13.44 14.59
C ARG A 73 -9.57 14.35 13.39
N ASP A 74 -8.77 15.41 13.55
CA ASP A 74 -8.43 16.34 12.48
C ASP A 74 -7.67 15.61 11.37
N TRP A 75 -6.67 14.79 11.71
CA TRP A 75 -6.00 13.95 10.70
C TRP A 75 -6.93 12.96 10.00
N THR A 76 -7.92 12.40 10.71
CA THR A 76 -8.92 11.53 10.08
C THR A 76 -9.77 12.29 9.07
N GLN A 77 -10.10 13.55 9.39
CA GLN A 77 -10.79 14.45 8.46
C GLN A 77 -9.89 14.78 7.27
N ASP A 78 -8.62 15.12 7.48
CA ASP A 78 -7.66 15.40 6.40
C ASP A 78 -7.53 14.20 5.46
N TYR A 79 -7.40 12.99 6.01
CA TYR A 79 -7.37 11.76 5.20
C TYR A 79 -8.67 11.58 4.42
N SER A 80 -9.83 11.87 5.01
CA SER A 80 -11.12 11.74 4.31
C SER A 80 -11.23 12.72 3.13
N VAL A 81 -10.77 13.95 3.30
CA VAL A 81 -10.73 14.97 2.23
C VAL A 81 -9.75 14.54 1.14
N MET A 82 -8.53 14.19 1.49
CA MET A 82 -7.52 13.71 0.52
C MET A 82 -8.02 12.49 -0.25
N MET A 83 -8.69 11.55 0.43
CA MET A 83 -9.28 10.38 -0.21
C MET A 83 -10.30 10.78 -1.28
N LEU A 84 -11.26 11.64 -0.95
CA LEU A 84 -12.31 12.06 -1.87
C LEU A 84 -11.78 12.89 -3.04
N GLU A 85 -10.87 13.82 -2.77
CA GLU A 85 -10.39 14.78 -3.77
C GLU A 85 -9.29 14.21 -4.68
N LYS A 86 -8.50 13.26 -4.19
CA LYS A 86 -7.29 12.77 -4.89
C LYS A 86 -7.37 11.30 -5.22
N MET A 87 -7.60 10.44 -4.23
CA MET A 87 -7.52 8.99 -4.43
C MET A 87 -8.72 8.42 -5.20
N VAL A 88 -9.94 8.90 -4.95
CA VAL A 88 -11.15 8.43 -5.64
C VAL A 88 -11.07 8.68 -7.16
N PRO A 89 -10.67 9.86 -7.66
CA PRO A 89 -10.43 10.06 -9.09
C PRO A 89 -9.40 9.09 -9.67
N LEU A 90 -8.26 8.90 -8.98
CA LEU A 90 -7.20 7.97 -9.42
C LEU A 90 -7.71 6.52 -9.49
N TRP A 91 -8.47 6.07 -8.49
CA TRP A 91 -9.06 4.74 -8.47
C TRP A 91 -10.09 4.56 -9.58
N THR A 92 -10.93 5.56 -9.83
CA THR A 92 -11.93 5.50 -10.90
C THR A 92 -11.25 5.36 -12.27
N ALA A 93 -10.24 6.19 -12.56
CA ALA A 93 -9.47 6.11 -13.80
C ALA A 93 -8.70 4.78 -13.92
N SER A 94 -8.17 4.28 -12.80
CA SER A 94 -7.52 2.97 -12.74
C SER A 94 -8.48 1.82 -13.04
N MET A 95 -9.70 1.88 -12.51
CA MET A 95 -10.72 0.88 -12.79
C MET A 95 -11.11 0.88 -14.27
N GLU A 96 -11.33 2.06 -14.85
CA GLU A 96 -11.66 2.18 -16.28
C GLU A 96 -10.55 1.59 -17.16
N THR A 97 -9.29 1.92 -16.85
CA THR A 97 -8.14 1.35 -17.55
C THR A 97 -8.09 -0.17 -17.40
N GLY A 98 -8.31 -0.69 -16.19
CA GLY A 98 -8.31 -2.13 -15.93
C GLY A 98 -9.45 -2.88 -16.62
N ALA A 99 -10.64 -2.27 -16.70
CA ALA A 99 -11.81 -2.82 -17.39
C ALA A 99 -11.54 -3.03 -18.89
N LEU A 100 -11.00 -2.00 -19.54
CA LEU A 100 -10.74 -1.99 -20.98
C LEU A 100 -9.45 -2.75 -21.37
N ALA A 101 -8.56 -2.99 -20.42
CA ALA A 101 -7.31 -3.70 -20.66
C ALA A 101 -7.47 -5.23 -20.78
N GLN A 102 -8.65 -5.80 -20.59
CA GLN A 102 -8.87 -7.24 -20.68
C GLN A 102 -8.97 -7.70 -22.15
N PRO A 103 -8.19 -8.72 -22.60
CA PRO A 103 -8.27 -9.22 -23.98
C PRO A 103 -9.66 -9.71 -24.40
N ILE A 104 -10.45 -10.22 -23.45
CA ILE A 104 -11.83 -10.67 -23.70
C ILE A 104 -12.81 -9.51 -23.94
N ILE A 105 -12.45 -8.29 -23.51
CA ILE A 105 -13.26 -7.07 -23.68
C ILE A 105 -12.91 -6.34 -24.98
N GLU A 106 -11.64 -6.38 -25.40
CA GLU A 106 -11.12 -5.69 -26.59
C GLU A 106 -11.94 -5.86 -27.89
N PRO A 107 -12.49 -7.05 -28.23
CA PRO A 107 -13.29 -7.20 -29.45
C PRO A 107 -14.75 -6.72 -29.30
N LEU A 108 -15.20 -6.30 -28.11
CA LEU A 108 -16.58 -5.96 -27.83
C LEU A 108 -16.85 -4.47 -28.05
N GLU A 109 -18.07 -4.14 -28.50
CA GLU A 109 -18.58 -2.78 -28.41
C GLU A 109 -19.04 -2.51 -26.96
N PHE A 110 -18.06 -2.26 -26.09
CA PHE A 110 -18.26 -2.12 -24.64
C PHE A 110 -17.76 -0.77 -24.12
N SER A 111 -18.53 -0.17 -23.22
CA SER A 111 -18.11 0.98 -22.41
C SER A 111 -18.26 0.64 -20.93
N PHE A 112 -17.28 1.06 -20.13
CA PHE A 112 -17.28 0.81 -18.70
C PHE A 112 -18.07 1.90 -17.96
N ASP A 113 -19.09 1.50 -17.22
CA ASP A 113 -19.88 2.41 -16.38
C ASP A 113 -19.30 2.46 -14.95
N THR A 114 -18.66 3.59 -14.64
CA THR A 114 -18.09 3.87 -13.31
C THR A 114 -19.15 4.20 -12.25
N GLN A 115 -20.40 4.44 -12.64
CA GLN A 115 -21.49 4.84 -11.75
C GLN A 115 -22.37 3.66 -11.31
N THR A 116 -21.96 2.43 -11.62
CA THR A 116 -22.67 1.24 -11.16
C THR A 116 -22.55 1.07 -9.63
N PRO A 117 -23.57 0.47 -8.98
CA PRO A 117 -23.51 0.20 -7.54
C PRO A 117 -22.29 -0.62 -7.10
N GLY A 118 -21.78 -1.51 -7.96
CA GLY A 118 -20.58 -2.32 -7.70
C GLY A 118 -19.32 -1.46 -7.55
N VAL A 119 -19.09 -0.54 -8.49
CA VAL A 119 -17.97 0.41 -8.47
C VAL A 119 -18.08 1.34 -7.25
N LEU A 120 -19.21 2.01 -7.10
CA LEU A 120 -19.42 2.99 -6.04
C LEU A 120 -19.29 2.37 -4.64
N ASN A 121 -19.85 1.17 -4.43
CA ASN A 121 -19.74 0.48 -3.14
C ASN A 121 -18.30 0.06 -2.83
N TRP A 122 -17.54 -0.40 -3.83
CA TRP A 122 -16.14 -0.74 -3.64
C TRP A 122 -15.32 0.49 -3.26
N ILE A 123 -15.49 1.61 -3.96
CA ILE A 123 -14.78 2.87 -3.70
C ILE A 123 -15.06 3.35 -2.28
N ASN A 124 -16.33 3.40 -1.87
CA ASN A 124 -16.74 3.83 -0.54
C ASN A 124 -16.16 2.93 0.56
N THR A 125 -16.27 1.60 0.39
CA THR A 125 -15.76 0.62 1.35
C THR A 125 -14.24 0.68 1.46
N ARG A 126 -13.55 0.74 0.32
CA ARG A 126 -12.08 0.83 0.27
C ARG A 126 -11.60 2.15 0.88
N GLY A 127 -12.26 3.26 0.57
CA GLY A 127 -11.97 4.59 1.11
C GLY A 127 -12.05 4.63 2.64
N GLY A 128 -13.15 4.15 3.22
CA GLY A 128 -13.30 4.10 4.68
C GLY A 128 -12.23 3.23 5.37
N ASN A 129 -11.89 2.08 4.77
CA ASN A 129 -10.83 1.20 5.29
C ASN A 129 -9.44 1.83 5.19
N PHE A 130 -9.16 2.59 4.12
CA PHE A 130 -7.91 3.32 3.94
C PHE A 130 -7.73 4.38 5.02
N VAL A 131 -8.72 5.27 5.18
CA VAL A 131 -8.69 6.36 6.18
C VAL A 131 -8.46 5.77 7.58
N THR A 132 -9.24 4.76 7.94
CA THR A 132 -9.13 4.09 9.25
C THR A 132 -7.74 3.48 9.46
N SER A 133 -7.16 2.86 8.43
CA SER A 133 -5.85 2.22 8.54
C SER A 133 -4.71 3.23 8.65
N CYS A 134 -4.74 4.30 7.84
CA CYS A 134 -3.73 5.35 7.87
C CYS A 134 -3.73 6.11 9.21
N THR A 135 -4.90 6.51 9.70
CA THR A 135 -5.03 7.14 11.03
C THR A 135 -4.50 6.21 12.13
N ARG A 136 -4.86 4.92 12.09
CA ARG A 136 -4.39 3.94 13.07
C ARG A 136 -2.87 3.80 13.06
N ASP A 137 -2.25 3.67 11.88
CA ASP A 137 -0.80 3.54 11.75
C ASP A 137 -0.08 4.75 12.34
N GLN A 138 -0.56 5.96 12.03
CA GLN A 138 0.00 7.21 12.52
C GLN A 138 -0.13 7.33 14.04
N ARG A 139 -1.31 7.03 14.59
CA ARG A 139 -1.54 6.96 16.04
C ARG A 139 -0.57 5.99 16.73
N GLN A 140 -0.38 4.81 16.18
CA GLN A 140 0.53 3.81 16.73
C GLN A 140 2.00 4.23 16.64
N ALA A 141 2.40 4.95 15.58
CA ALA A 141 3.74 5.50 15.44
C ALA A 141 4.05 6.56 16.50
N ILE A 142 3.16 7.53 16.67
CA ILE A 142 3.32 8.60 17.68
C ILE A 142 3.33 8.01 19.08
N ALA A 143 2.38 7.11 19.40
CA ALA A 143 2.34 6.45 20.71
C ALA A 143 3.63 5.67 21.01
N ALA A 144 4.21 4.98 20.02
CA ALA A 144 5.45 4.24 20.20
C ALA A 144 6.68 5.14 20.49
N LEU A 145 6.70 6.36 19.95
CA LEU A 145 7.74 7.34 20.26
C LEU A 145 7.52 7.96 21.65
N LEU A 146 6.28 8.33 21.99
CA LEU A 146 5.95 8.90 23.30
C LEU A 146 6.26 7.94 24.46
N GLN A 147 6.07 6.63 24.27
CA GLN A 147 6.46 5.60 25.24
C GLN A 147 7.96 5.62 25.59
N LYS A 148 8.85 6.06 24.67
CA LYS A 148 10.29 6.13 24.95
C LYS A 148 10.65 7.16 26.03
N LYS A 149 9.81 8.19 26.27
CA LYS A 149 10.05 9.16 27.34
C LYS A 149 10.10 8.51 28.72
N VAL A 150 9.31 7.46 28.94
CA VAL A 150 9.26 6.72 30.21
C VAL A 150 10.63 6.12 30.58
N THR A 151 11.55 5.98 29.61
CA THR A 151 12.88 5.39 29.80
C THR A 151 14.03 6.39 30.06
N GLU A 152 13.75 7.68 30.32
CA GLU A 152 14.74 8.73 30.66
C GLU A 152 15.83 9.05 29.59
N GLN A 153 15.75 8.47 28.37
CA GLN A 153 16.80 8.59 27.34
C GLN A 153 16.79 9.89 26.52
N TYR A 154 15.67 10.63 26.52
CA TYR A 154 15.47 11.82 25.67
C TYR A 154 15.08 13.03 26.51
N THR A 155 15.57 14.21 26.11
CA THR A 155 14.95 15.45 26.56
C THR A 155 13.59 15.65 25.89
N ILE A 156 12.73 16.48 26.49
CA ILE A 156 11.42 16.84 25.90
C ILE A 156 11.60 17.41 24.50
N ASP A 157 12.59 18.28 24.32
CA ASP A 157 12.88 18.94 23.05
C ASP A 157 13.44 17.97 21.99
N GLU A 158 14.27 17.00 22.41
CA GLU A 158 14.78 15.95 21.52
C GLU A 158 13.65 15.08 20.99
N LEU A 159 12.76 14.62 21.88
CA LEU A 159 11.68 13.73 21.48
C LEU A 159 10.63 14.48 20.64
N ALA A 160 10.30 15.73 20.98
CA ALA A 160 9.39 16.54 20.17
C ALA A 160 9.92 16.74 18.74
N ARG A 161 11.22 17.00 18.58
CA ARG A 161 11.87 17.11 17.26
C ARG A 161 11.93 15.78 16.50
N LEU A 162 12.02 14.65 17.20
CA LEU A 162 12.01 13.31 16.58
C LEU A 162 10.61 12.85 16.17
N ILE A 163 9.57 13.27 16.89
CA ILE A 163 8.17 12.92 16.59
C ILE A 163 7.72 13.53 15.27
N ARG A 164 7.99 14.83 15.04
CA ARG A 164 7.56 15.54 13.83
C ARG A 164 7.88 14.77 12.54
N PRO A 165 9.13 14.42 12.20
CA PRO A 165 9.44 13.72 10.95
C PRO A 165 8.83 12.31 10.85
N CYS A 166 8.32 11.74 11.95
CA CYS A 166 7.68 10.43 11.96
C CYS A 166 6.16 10.49 11.72
N ILE A 167 5.55 11.68 11.64
CA ILE A 167 4.13 11.83 11.26
C ILE A 167 3.95 11.36 9.81
N GLY A 168 3.08 10.38 9.60
CA GLY A 168 2.88 9.67 8.33
C GLY A 168 3.54 8.29 8.26
N LEU A 169 4.46 7.96 9.18
CA LEU A 169 5.12 6.64 9.23
C LEU A 169 4.28 5.58 9.96
N THR A 170 4.58 4.31 9.70
CA THR A 170 4.13 3.21 10.57
C THR A 170 4.87 3.20 11.91
N LYS A 171 4.31 2.47 12.87
CA LYS A 171 4.97 2.14 14.14
C LYS A 171 6.38 1.59 13.97
N ASP A 172 6.58 0.64 13.06
CA ASP A 172 7.88 -0.01 12.89
C ASP A 172 8.90 0.92 12.23
N GLN A 173 8.46 1.75 11.27
CA GLN A 173 9.31 2.77 10.66
C GLN A 173 9.70 3.85 11.67
N ALA A 174 8.76 4.35 12.48
CA ALA A 174 9.07 5.32 13.54
C ALA A 174 10.05 4.73 14.59
N LYS A 175 9.87 3.46 14.96
CA LYS A 175 10.83 2.74 15.81
C LYS A 175 12.21 2.61 15.14
N ALA A 176 12.27 2.30 13.85
CA ALA A 176 13.53 2.23 13.12
C ALA A 176 14.24 3.60 13.07
N THR A 177 13.50 4.68 12.80
CA THR A 177 14.03 6.05 12.82
C THR A 177 14.60 6.43 14.18
N SER A 178 13.87 6.13 15.26
CA SER A 178 14.36 6.42 16.61
C SER A 178 15.56 5.56 17.01
N ARG A 179 15.63 4.29 16.59
CA ARG A 179 16.82 3.45 16.80
C ARG A 179 18.03 3.98 16.04
N LEU A 180 17.85 4.50 14.83
CA LEU A 180 18.93 5.12 14.07
C LEU A 180 19.44 6.38 14.76
N TYR A 181 18.54 7.22 15.29
CA TYR A 181 18.92 8.37 16.11
C TYR A 181 19.79 7.94 17.30
N ASP A 182 19.34 6.94 18.06
CA ASP A 182 20.04 6.42 19.24
C ASP A 182 21.43 5.89 18.87
N HIS A 183 21.51 5.11 17.79
CA HIS A 183 22.75 4.55 17.29
C HIS A 183 23.75 5.63 16.88
N VAL A 184 23.33 6.60 16.07
CA VAL A 184 24.21 7.69 15.60
C VAL A 184 24.68 8.54 16.77
N LYS A 185 23.79 8.85 17.72
CA LYS A 185 24.14 9.59 18.94
C LYS A 185 25.21 8.85 19.73
N ALA A 186 25.01 7.57 20.02
CA ALA A 186 25.96 6.75 20.78
C ALA A 186 27.32 6.62 20.07
N THR A 187 27.32 6.40 18.75
CA THR A 187 28.54 6.30 17.94
C THR A 187 29.32 7.62 17.97
N LEU A 188 28.66 8.76 17.78
CA LEU A 188 29.32 10.07 17.82
C LEU A 188 29.85 10.43 19.22
N GLU A 189 29.15 10.05 20.29
CA GLU A 189 29.62 10.23 21.67
C GLU A 189 30.89 9.41 21.96
N LYS A 190 30.96 8.19 21.42
CA LYS A 190 32.13 7.30 21.55
C LYS A 190 33.32 7.76 20.71
N ASP A 191 33.10 8.05 19.44
CA ASP A 191 34.17 8.31 18.47
C ASP A 191 34.69 9.76 18.54
N HIS A 192 33.89 10.69 19.08
CA HIS A 192 34.27 12.09 19.22
C HIS A 192 33.98 12.66 20.63
N PRO A 193 34.72 12.23 21.68
CA PRO A 193 34.45 12.63 23.07
C PRO A 193 34.55 14.15 23.34
N ARG A 194 35.31 14.88 22.51
CA ARG A 194 35.47 16.35 22.61
C ARG A 194 34.36 17.14 21.90
N MET A 195 33.48 16.48 21.14
CA MET A 195 32.39 17.14 20.43
C MET A 195 31.32 17.60 21.42
N LYS A 196 30.83 18.84 21.28
CA LYS A 196 29.72 19.34 22.10
C LYS A 196 28.49 18.43 21.96
N LYS A 197 27.89 18.04 23.09
CA LYS A 197 26.70 17.17 23.14
C LYS A 197 25.56 17.67 22.23
N GLU A 198 25.37 18.99 22.17
CA GLU A 198 24.38 19.62 21.29
C GLU A 198 24.66 19.37 19.79
N SER A 199 25.93 19.44 19.37
CA SER A 199 26.32 19.15 17.97
C SER A 199 26.09 17.68 17.62
N ILE A 200 26.38 16.77 18.55
CA ILE A 200 26.09 15.33 18.40
C ILE A 200 24.60 15.11 18.21
N ARG A 201 23.77 15.68 19.09
CA ARG A 201 22.30 15.58 19.04
C ARG A 201 21.75 16.11 17.73
N ARG A 202 22.25 17.26 17.25
CA ARG A 202 21.86 17.84 15.95
C ARG A 202 22.19 16.90 14.80
N LYS A 203 23.43 16.39 14.71
CA LYS A 203 23.83 15.46 13.64
C LYS A 203 23.02 14.15 13.65
N ALA A 204 22.75 13.61 14.84
CA ALA A 204 21.90 12.43 14.99
C ALA A 204 20.46 12.72 14.54
N MET A 205 19.94 13.91 14.88
CA MET A 205 18.62 14.35 14.43
C MET A 205 18.54 14.52 12.92
N ASP A 206 19.50 15.23 12.30
CA ASP A 206 19.55 15.42 10.85
C ASP A 206 19.58 14.08 10.10
N THR A 207 20.30 13.10 10.65
CA THR A 207 20.36 11.73 10.10
C THR A 207 19.01 11.02 10.21
N ALA A 208 18.35 11.14 11.37
CA ALA A 208 17.03 10.55 11.60
C ALA A 208 15.96 11.17 10.69
N VAL A 209 15.98 12.49 10.49
CA VAL A 209 15.05 13.20 9.59
C VAL A 209 15.21 12.69 8.15
N LYS A 210 16.44 12.64 7.61
CA LYS A 210 16.70 12.11 6.26
C LYS A 210 16.26 10.66 6.10
N TYR A 211 16.43 9.85 7.13
CA TYR A 211 15.97 8.47 7.13
C TYR A 211 14.43 8.39 7.13
N ALA A 212 13.76 9.22 7.93
CA ALA A 212 12.30 9.31 7.94
C ALA A 212 11.75 9.73 6.57
N GLU A 213 12.35 10.71 5.90
CA GLU A 213 11.98 11.10 4.52
C GLU A 213 12.10 9.93 3.53
N LYS A 214 13.18 9.12 3.64
CA LYS A 214 13.32 7.90 2.84
C LYS A 214 12.21 6.89 3.14
N GLN A 215 11.85 6.72 4.41
CA GLN A 215 10.78 5.82 4.84
C GLN A 215 9.40 6.30 4.35
N HIS A 216 9.16 7.61 4.31
CA HIS A 216 7.95 8.20 3.72
C HIS A 216 7.83 7.86 2.25
N ARG A 217 8.88 8.11 1.45
CA ARG A 217 8.88 7.73 0.02
C ARG A 217 8.63 6.24 -0.18
N GLN A 218 9.26 5.38 0.62
CA GLN A 218 9.06 3.94 0.54
C GLN A 218 7.63 3.51 0.90
N ARG A 219 7.04 4.13 1.93
CA ARG A 219 5.66 3.90 2.34
C ARG A 219 4.68 4.39 1.29
N ALA A 220 4.84 5.63 0.80
CA ALA A 220 4.05 6.22 -0.26
C ALA A 220 4.03 5.31 -1.50
N PHE A 221 5.20 4.86 -1.97
CA PHE A 221 5.30 3.94 -3.10
C PHE A 221 4.59 2.60 -2.83
N THR A 222 4.72 2.06 -1.62
CA THR A 222 4.02 0.82 -1.24
C THR A 222 2.51 1.00 -1.29
N ILE A 223 2.01 2.11 -0.75
CA ILE A 223 0.58 2.43 -0.75
C ILE A 223 0.11 2.65 -2.19
N ALA A 224 0.71 3.59 -2.91
CA ALA A 224 0.35 3.92 -4.29
C ALA A 224 0.31 2.67 -5.16
N GLN A 225 1.39 1.89 -5.25
CA GLN A 225 1.41 0.70 -6.09
C GLN A 225 0.36 -0.33 -5.69
N THR A 226 0.10 -0.50 -4.38
CA THR A 226 -0.89 -1.48 -3.90
C THR A 226 -2.32 -1.02 -4.17
N GLU A 227 -2.62 0.26 -3.94
CA GLU A 227 -3.96 0.81 -4.19
C GLU A 227 -4.27 0.85 -5.68
N MET A 228 -3.31 1.26 -6.52
CA MET A 228 -3.47 1.27 -7.98
C MET A 228 -3.66 -0.15 -8.53
N ALA A 229 -2.95 -1.15 -7.99
CA ALA A 229 -3.17 -2.54 -8.37
C ALA A 229 -4.55 -3.06 -7.91
N PHE A 230 -5.02 -2.66 -6.73
CA PHE A 230 -6.37 -2.99 -6.25
C PHE A 230 -7.45 -2.41 -7.17
N SER A 231 -7.39 -1.12 -7.48
CA SER A 231 -8.38 -0.46 -8.35
C SER A 231 -8.35 -1.00 -9.76
N TYR A 232 -7.17 -1.23 -10.34
CA TYR A 232 -7.04 -1.78 -11.69
C TYR A 232 -7.67 -3.16 -11.80
N ASN A 233 -7.30 -4.09 -10.91
CA ASN A 233 -7.85 -5.44 -10.92
C ASN A 233 -9.35 -5.46 -10.62
N ARG A 234 -9.83 -4.54 -9.76
CA ARG A 234 -11.25 -4.38 -9.51
C ARG A 234 -12.00 -3.90 -10.76
N GLY A 235 -11.43 -2.95 -11.49
CA GLY A 235 -11.96 -2.49 -12.77
C GLY A 235 -12.08 -3.60 -13.79
N ALA A 236 -11.04 -4.43 -13.91
CA ALA A 236 -11.07 -5.62 -14.78
C ALA A 236 -12.22 -6.57 -14.43
N ASP A 237 -12.42 -6.88 -13.14
CA ASP A 237 -13.52 -7.76 -12.68
C ASP A 237 -14.89 -7.15 -12.98
N GLU A 238 -15.07 -5.88 -12.66
CA GLU A 238 -16.34 -5.19 -12.84
C GLU A 238 -16.66 -4.99 -14.33
N GLY A 239 -15.66 -4.69 -15.16
CA GLY A 239 -15.82 -4.57 -16.61
C GLY A 239 -16.34 -5.87 -17.23
N VAL A 240 -15.74 -7.01 -16.86
CA VAL A 240 -16.22 -8.32 -17.31
C VAL A 240 -17.63 -8.58 -16.81
N ARG A 241 -17.96 -8.27 -15.54
CA ARG A 241 -19.32 -8.42 -15.01
C ARG A 241 -20.34 -7.55 -15.73
N GLN A 242 -19.99 -6.33 -16.10
CA GLN A 242 -20.86 -5.43 -16.86
C GLN A 242 -21.10 -5.97 -18.28
N ALA A 243 -20.06 -6.45 -18.95
CA ALA A 243 -20.19 -7.08 -20.26
C ALA A 243 -21.06 -8.35 -20.22
N MET A 244 -20.91 -9.18 -19.17
CA MET A 244 -21.79 -10.33 -18.92
C MET A 244 -23.25 -9.91 -18.73
N LYS A 245 -23.49 -8.86 -17.93
CA LYS A 245 -24.84 -8.32 -17.68
C LYS A 245 -25.48 -7.73 -18.95
N ALA A 246 -24.65 -7.20 -19.86
CA ALA A 246 -25.08 -6.71 -21.16
C ALA A 246 -25.25 -7.83 -22.20
N ASN A 247 -25.08 -9.11 -21.82
CA ASN A 247 -25.09 -10.27 -22.72
C ASN A 247 -24.03 -10.20 -23.84
N LEU A 248 -22.97 -9.40 -23.66
CA LEU A 248 -21.82 -9.36 -24.57
C LEU A 248 -20.83 -10.51 -24.30
N LEU A 249 -20.85 -11.03 -23.07
CA LEU A 249 -20.12 -12.23 -22.65
C LEU A 249 -21.07 -13.20 -21.96
N GLY A 250 -20.82 -14.49 -22.10
CA GLY A 250 -21.52 -15.54 -21.37
C GLY A 250 -20.98 -15.72 -19.96
N VAL A 251 -21.06 -16.93 -19.41
CA VAL A 251 -20.55 -17.20 -18.06
C VAL A 251 -19.02 -17.19 -18.11
N CYS A 252 -18.38 -16.40 -17.25
CA CYS A 252 -16.93 -16.32 -17.15
C CYS A 252 -16.39 -16.99 -15.87
N ALA A 253 -15.09 -17.30 -15.89
CA ALA A 253 -14.29 -17.70 -14.73
C ALA A 253 -13.02 -16.84 -14.64
N LYS A 254 -12.44 -16.77 -13.45
CA LYS A 254 -11.23 -15.99 -13.13
C LYS A 254 -10.03 -16.91 -12.99
N LYS A 255 -8.93 -16.59 -13.67
CA LYS A 255 -7.65 -17.27 -13.54
C LYS A 255 -6.58 -16.34 -12.99
N TRP A 256 -5.95 -16.74 -11.89
CA TRP A 256 -4.84 -15.96 -11.32
C TRP A 256 -3.59 -16.07 -12.17
N CYS A 257 -2.99 -14.93 -12.51
CA CYS A 257 -1.78 -14.82 -13.31
C CYS A 257 -0.69 -14.12 -12.50
N THR A 258 0.49 -14.75 -12.41
CA THR A 258 1.69 -14.16 -11.80
C THR A 258 2.73 -13.83 -12.86
N SER A 259 3.72 -12.98 -12.56
CA SER A 259 4.83 -12.68 -13.50
C SER A 259 5.67 -13.92 -13.88
N GLY A 260 5.59 -15.02 -13.12
CA GLY A 260 6.23 -16.30 -13.43
C GLY A 260 7.76 -16.25 -13.50
N ASP A 261 8.36 -15.15 -13.03
CA ASP A 261 9.80 -14.97 -12.89
C ASP A 261 10.28 -15.43 -11.50
N ASP A 262 11.59 -15.42 -11.29
CA ASP A 262 12.21 -15.83 -10.02
C ASP A 262 11.93 -14.84 -8.87
N GLN A 263 11.27 -13.70 -9.14
CA GLN A 263 10.90 -12.69 -8.16
C GLN A 263 9.46 -12.88 -7.63
N VAL A 264 8.69 -13.83 -8.18
CA VAL A 264 7.37 -14.17 -7.66
C VAL A 264 7.49 -14.76 -6.26
N CYS A 265 6.79 -14.16 -5.30
CA CYS A 265 6.78 -14.66 -3.93
C CYS A 265 6.06 -16.03 -3.83
N PRO A 266 6.35 -16.85 -2.81
CA PRO A 266 5.71 -18.17 -2.65
C PRO A 266 4.17 -18.14 -2.61
N THR A 267 3.58 -17.08 -2.04
CA THR A 267 2.11 -16.92 -1.99
C THR A 267 1.53 -16.78 -3.39
N CYS A 268 2.11 -15.93 -4.23
CA CYS A 268 1.65 -15.72 -5.60
C CYS A 268 1.93 -16.95 -6.46
N ALA A 269 3.12 -17.55 -6.34
CA ALA A 269 3.49 -18.75 -7.10
C ALA A 269 2.51 -19.91 -6.86
N ALA A 270 1.99 -20.06 -5.64
CA ALA A 270 0.99 -21.06 -5.29
C ALA A 270 -0.40 -20.80 -5.93
N LEU A 271 -0.71 -19.56 -6.28
CA LEU A 271 -1.98 -19.18 -6.92
C LEU A 271 -1.92 -19.28 -8.44
N ASP A 272 -0.73 -19.28 -9.05
CA ASP A 272 -0.55 -19.20 -10.50
C ASP A 272 -1.31 -20.29 -11.27
N GLY A 273 -2.21 -19.86 -12.16
CA GLY A 273 -3.08 -20.72 -12.97
C GLY A 273 -4.31 -21.26 -12.24
N THR A 274 -4.56 -20.88 -10.98
CA THR A 274 -5.78 -21.26 -10.27
C THR A 274 -6.98 -20.62 -10.94
N ILE A 275 -7.97 -21.43 -11.31
CA ILE A 275 -9.23 -21.00 -11.92
C ILE A 275 -10.34 -21.14 -10.90
N ILE A 276 -11.11 -20.07 -10.71
CA ILE A 276 -12.27 -20.04 -9.82
C ILE A 276 -13.43 -19.32 -10.52
N GLU A 277 -14.66 -19.57 -10.07
CA GLU A 277 -15.83 -18.83 -10.54
C GLU A 277 -15.75 -17.35 -10.14
N MET A 278 -16.53 -16.49 -10.82
CA MET A 278 -16.49 -15.04 -10.62
C MET A 278 -16.67 -14.61 -9.15
N ASP A 279 -17.57 -15.27 -8.42
CA ASP A 279 -17.92 -14.88 -7.04
C ASP A 279 -17.08 -15.56 -5.97
N GLN A 280 -16.20 -16.49 -6.36
CA GLN A 280 -15.32 -17.19 -5.45
C GLN A 280 -14.08 -16.36 -5.09
N GLU A 281 -13.44 -16.75 -3.98
CA GLU A 281 -12.22 -16.17 -3.44
C GLU A 281 -11.00 -17.08 -3.65
N PHE A 282 -9.83 -16.48 -3.87
CA PHE A 282 -8.56 -17.17 -3.92
C PHE A 282 -8.05 -17.55 -2.51
N GLY A 283 -7.46 -18.74 -2.40
CA GLY A 283 -7.06 -19.36 -1.13
C GLY A 283 -5.75 -18.86 -0.52
N PHE A 284 -5.46 -17.54 -0.52
CA PHE A 284 -4.23 -17.03 0.11
C PHE A 284 -4.39 -16.70 1.61
N LYS A 285 -3.29 -16.86 2.34
CA LYS A 285 -3.19 -16.56 3.78
C LYS A 285 -2.95 -15.07 4.01
N GLY A 286 -3.36 -14.57 5.18
CA GLY A 286 -3.13 -13.20 5.59
C GLY A 286 -4.37 -12.55 6.19
N ARG A 287 -4.19 -11.32 6.70
CA ARG A 287 -5.29 -10.49 7.20
C ARG A 287 -6.14 -10.03 6.02
N VAL A 288 -7.45 -10.28 6.09
CA VAL A 288 -8.43 -9.68 5.18
C VAL A 288 -8.51 -8.20 5.46
N LEU A 289 -8.24 -7.38 4.44
CA LEU A 289 -8.21 -5.93 4.58
C LEU A 289 -9.59 -5.29 4.45
N PHE A 290 -10.48 -5.90 3.67
CA PHE A 290 -11.83 -5.47 3.38
C PHE A 290 -12.65 -6.67 2.84
N PRO A 291 -14.00 -6.63 2.90
CA PRO A 291 -14.84 -7.67 2.30
C PRO A 291 -14.53 -7.86 0.81
N GLY A 292 -14.35 -9.11 0.36
CA GLY A 292 -14.00 -9.42 -1.03
C GLY A 292 -12.53 -9.21 -1.39
N HIS A 293 -11.64 -8.86 -0.43
CA HIS A 293 -10.18 -8.73 -0.68
C HIS A 293 -9.60 -9.95 -1.40
N LYS A 294 -10.06 -11.16 -1.06
CA LYS A 294 -9.50 -12.38 -1.66
C LYS A 294 -10.08 -12.73 -3.02
N GLN A 295 -11.04 -11.97 -3.54
CA GLN A 295 -11.61 -12.24 -4.87
C GLN A 295 -10.64 -11.92 -6.00
N LEU A 296 -9.66 -11.04 -5.75
CA LEU A 296 -8.77 -10.46 -6.76
C LEU A 296 -7.38 -10.16 -6.15
N PRO A 297 -6.31 -10.09 -6.95
CA PRO A 297 -5.06 -9.47 -6.53
C PRO A 297 -5.25 -7.97 -6.22
N PRO A 298 -4.32 -7.36 -5.47
CA PRO A 298 -3.10 -7.92 -4.87
C PRO A 298 -3.30 -8.77 -3.59
N ALA A 299 -2.54 -9.87 -3.46
CA ALA A 299 -2.51 -10.71 -2.26
C ALA A 299 -1.68 -10.10 -1.10
N HIS A 300 -0.73 -9.23 -1.43
CA HIS A 300 0.18 -8.57 -0.49
C HIS A 300 0.62 -7.21 -1.04
N PRO A 301 1.24 -6.33 -0.23
CA PRO A 301 1.74 -5.05 -0.72
C PRO A 301 2.69 -5.21 -1.91
N ARG A 302 2.58 -4.32 -2.90
CA ARG A 302 3.37 -4.31 -4.16
C ARG A 302 3.27 -5.58 -5.01
N CYS A 303 2.19 -6.34 -4.86
CA CYS A 303 1.92 -7.49 -5.71
C CYS A 303 1.52 -7.00 -7.12
N GLY A 304 2.25 -7.46 -8.15
CA GLY A 304 1.97 -7.21 -9.57
C GLY A 304 1.23 -8.36 -10.26
N CYS A 305 0.44 -9.14 -9.52
CA CYS A 305 -0.37 -10.19 -10.12
C CYS A 305 -1.67 -9.63 -10.68
N ALA A 306 -2.23 -10.32 -11.66
CA ALA A 306 -3.47 -9.96 -12.32
C ALA A 306 -4.39 -11.17 -12.49
N VAL A 307 -5.62 -10.93 -12.98
CA VAL A 307 -6.57 -11.99 -13.31
C VAL A 307 -6.86 -11.97 -14.81
N GLU A 308 -6.76 -13.13 -15.43
CA GLU A 308 -7.28 -13.42 -16.76
C GLU A 308 -8.73 -13.93 -16.62
N TYR A 309 -9.64 -13.46 -17.47
CA TYR A 309 -11.02 -13.93 -17.51
C TYR A 309 -11.25 -14.85 -18.71
N ILE A 310 -11.94 -15.95 -18.48
CA ILE A 310 -12.17 -17.01 -19.46
C ILE A 310 -13.68 -17.25 -19.57
N GLU A 311 -14.26 -17.11 -20.76
CA GLU A 311 -15.64 -17.50 -21.02
C GLU A 311 -15.77 -19.03 -21.04
N ILE A 312 -16.58 -19.57 -20.14
CA ILE A 312 -16.80 -21.01 -19.95
C ILE A 312 -18.09 -21.51 -20.61
N SER A 313 -19.05 -20.63 -20.89
CA SER A 313 -20.24 -20.94 -21.69
C SER A 313 -20.74 -19.68 -22.39
N PRO A 314 -21.29 -19.77 -23.62
CA PRO A 314 -21.77 -18.61 -24.37
C PRO A 314 -22.98 -17.93 -23.71
N PRO A 315 -23.33 -16.69 -24.10
CA PRO A 315 -24.54 -16.02 -23.65
C PRO A 315 -25.78 -16.84 -24.02
N VAL A 316 -26.76 -16.88 -23.12
CA VAL A 316 -28.08 -17.47 -23.41
C VAL A 316 -28.99 -16.34 -23.89
N PHE A 317 -29.40 -16.39 -25.15
CA PHE A 317 -30.28 -15.41 -25.81
C PHE A 317 -31.77 -15.67 -25.51
#